data_AF-A0AAW7XF53-F1
#
_entry.id   AF-A0AAW7XF53-F1
#
_cell.length_a   1.000
_cell.length_b   1.000
_cell.length_c   1.000
_cell.angle_alpha   90.00
_cell.angle_beta   90.00
_cell.angle_gamma   90.00
#
_symmetry.space_group_name_H-M   'P 1'
#
loop_
_entity.id
_entity.type
_entity.pdbx_description
1 polymer ?
#
loop_
_entity_poly.entity_id
_entity_poly.type
_entity_poly.pdbx_seq_one_letter_code
_entity_poly.pdbx_strand_id
1 'polypeptide(L)'
;EKDNYTCPQGEILIYKTTSREGYRHYHSNAQICVNCPERERCTRSANATKVITRHVWEADKERINANRLTEKGKKIYAKRKETVERSFADAKQLHGYRYAQFRGV
;
A
#
# COMPACT_ATOMS: atom_id res chain seq x y z
N GLU A 1 0.69 -6.72 -15.27
CA GLU A 1 -0.45 -5.79 -15.22
C GLU A 1 0.01 -4.40 -15.63
N LYS A 2 -0.83 -3.62 -16.32
CA LYS A 2 -0.53 -2.21 -16.61
C LYS A 2 -0.90 -1.39 -15.37
N ASP A 3 0.06 -0.73 -14.73
CA ASP A 3 -0.15 0.19 -13.60
C ASP A 3 -0.79 1.52 -14.08
N ASN A 4 -1.90 1.42 -14.79
CA ASN A 4 -2.59 2.56 -15.38
C ASN A 4 -3.86 2.84 -14.58
N TYR A 5 -3.87 3.98 -13.89
CA TYR A 5 -5.07 4.47 -13.24
C TYR A 5 -5.92 5.20 -14.25
N THR A 6 -7.21 4.90 -14.28
CA THR A 6 -8.16 5.54 -15.19
C THR A 6 -9.18 6.32 -14.37
N CYS A 7 -9.48 7.54 -14.78
CA CYS A 7 -10.50 8.36 -14.15
C CYS A 7 -11.91 7.90 -14.58
N PRO A 8 -12.98 8.35 -13.88
CA PRO A 8 -14.35 7.99 -14.25
C PRO A 8 -14.77 8.42 -15.67
N GLN A 9 -14.10 9.43 -16.24
CA GLN A 9 -14.32 9.89 -17.61
C GLN A 9 -13.47 9.13 -18.65
N GLY A 10 -12.72 8.09 -18.24
CA GLY A 10 -11.93 7.25 -19.14
C GLY A 10 -10.48 7.73 -19.38
N GLU A 11 -10.08 8.88 -18.84
CA GLU A 11 -8.72 9.40 -19.01
C GLU A 11 -7.70 8.70 -18.11
N ILE A 12 -6.51 8.41 -18.65
CA ILE A 12 -5.43 7.75 -17.92
C ILE A 12 -4.63 8.78 -17.12
N LEU A 13 -4.34 8.47 -15.86
CA LEU A 13 -3.41 9.25 -15.05
C LEU A 13 -1.97 8.85 -15.39
N ILE A 14 -1.16 9.86 -15.66
CA ILE A 14 0.22 9.72 -16.13
C ILE A 14 1.12 9.55 -14.91
N TYR A 15 1.98 8.52 -14.95
CA TYR A 15 3.06 8.37 -13.97
C TYR A 15 4.03 9.56 -14.07
N LYS A 16 4.28 10.23 -12.95
CA LYS A 16 5.19 11.38 -12.88
C LYS A 16 6.53 11.03 -12.26
N THR A 17 6.52 10.44 -11.07
CA THR A 17 7.75 10.17 -10.32
C THR A 17 7.52 9.13 -9.23
N THR A 18 8.61 8.61 -8.67
CA THR A 18 8.61 7.82 -7.44
C THR A 18 9.36 8.60 -6.37
N SER A 19 8.74 8.78 -5.21
CA SER A 19 9.35 9.46 -4.05
C SER A 19 10.47 8.60 -3.43
N ARG A 20 11.34 9.23 -2.64
CA ARG A 20 12.41 8.51 -1.92
C ARG A 20 11.86 7.46 -0.94
N GLU A 21 10.67 7.71 -0.41
CA GLU A 21 9.92 6.83 0.49
C GLU A 21 9.19 5.70 -0.27
N GLY A 22 9.35 5.61 -1.60
CA GLY A 22 8.81 4.52 -2.40
C GLY A 22 7.37 4.71 -2.91
N TYR A 23 6.87 5.95 -2.98
CA TYR A 23 5.53 6.23 -3.51
C TYR A 23 5.58 6.65 -4.97
N ARG A 24 4.87 5.92 -5.83
CA ARG A 24 4.62 6.31 -7.23
C ARG A 24 3.49 7.35 -7.27
N HIS A 25 3.73 8.46 -7.95
CA HIS A 25 2.77 9.54 -8.14
C HIS A 25 2.21 9.51 -9.57
N TYR A 26 0.89 9.48 -9.67
CA TYR A 26 0.15 9.51 -10.94
C TYR A 26 -0.71 10.76 -10.98
N HIS A 27 -0.65 11.50 -12.08
CA HIS A 27 -1.30 12.80 -12.22
C HIS A 27 -2.28 12.78 -13.38
N SER A 28 -3.45 13.38 -13.19
CA SER A 28 -4.34 13.70 -14.31
C SER A 28 -3.79 14.89 -15.10
N ASN A 29 -4.27 15.04 -16.34
CA ASN A 29 -3.97 16.22 -17.13
C ASN A 29 -4.87 17.39 -16.68
N ALA A 30 -4.27 18.46 -16.16
CA ALA A 30 -4.98 19.64 -15.69
C ALA A 30 -5.87 20.25 -16.79
N GLN A 31 -5.39 20.33 -18.03
CA GLN A 31 -6.13 20.95 -19.14
C GLN A 31 -7.45 20.24 -19.43
N ILE A 32 -7.46 18.91 -19.31
CA ILE A 32 -8.67 18.10 -19.48
C ILE A 32 -9.57 18.24 -18.24
N CYS A 33 -8.98 18.21 -17.05
CA CYS A 33 -9.72 18.26 -15.81
C CYS A 33 -10.36 19.63 -15.51
N VAL A 34 -9.85 20.74 -16.03
CA VAL A 34 -10.46 22.07 -15.86
C VAL A 34 -11.89 22.09 -16.39
N ASN A 35 -12.13 21.45 -17.54
CA ASN A 35 -13.43 21.40 -18.22
C ASN A 35 -14.23 20.12 -17.90
N CYS A 36 -13.80 19.33 -16.92
CA CYS A 36 -14.43 18.06 -16.60
C CYS A 36 -15.71 18.28 -15.77
N PRO A 37 -16.87 17.74 -16.18
CA PRO A 37 -18.14 17.92 -15.45
C PRO A 37 -18.13 17.28 -14.06
N GLU A 38 -17.34 16.21 -13.88
CA GLU A 38 -17.22 15.50 -12.60
C GLU A 38 -16.02 16.00 -11.75
N ARG A 39 -15.41 17.14 -12.10
CA ARG A 39 -14.23 17.68 -11.41
C ARG A 39 -14.49 17.86 -9.92
N GLU A 40 -15.61 18.45 -9.54
CA GLU A 40 -15.93 18.75 -8.13
C GLU A 40 -16.00 17.49 -7.26
N ARG A 41 -16.46 16.37 -7.84
CA ARG A 41 -16.50 15.07 -7.16
C ARG A 41 -15.13 14.37 -7.19
N CYS A 42 -14.34 14.58 -8.25
CA CYS A 42 -13.07 13.90 -8.46
C CYS A 42 -11.90 14.51 -7.68
N THR A 43 -11.74 15.83 -7.70
CA THR A 43 -10.63 16.55 -7.06
C THR A 43 -11.03 17.98 -6.66
N ARG A 44 -10.66 18.39 -5.44
CA ARG A 44 -10.79 19.78 -4.95
C ARG A 44 -9.51 20.60 -5.16
N SER A 45 -8.57 20.10 -5.96
CA SER A 45 -7.31 20.79 -6.24
C SER A 45 -7.54 22.10 -6.99
N ALA A 46 -6.91 23.17 -6.52
CA ALA A 46 -6.92 24.47 -7.19
C ALA A 46 -6.35 24.38 -8.61
N ASN A 47 -5.28 23.59 -8.78
CA ASN A 47 -4.59 23.39 -10.06
C ASN A 47 -5.30 22.39 -10.99
N ALA A 48 -6.57 22.05 -10.70
CA ALA A 48 -7.39 21.10 -11.46
C ALA A 48 -6.73 19.73 -11.69
N THR A 49 -5.75 19.34 -10.87
CA THR A 49 -4.99 18.10 -11.05
C THR A 49 -5.37 17.10 -9.96
N LYS A 50 -5.76 15.88 -10.37
CA LYS A 50 -5.91 14.74 -9.47
C LYS A 50 -4.56 14.05 -9.33
N VAL A 51 -4.13 13.82 -8.10
CA VAL A 51 -2.93 13.04 -7.79
C VAL A 51 -3.36 11.75 -7.10
N ILE A 52 -2.91 10.62 -7.62
CA ILE A 52 -3.01 9.31 -6.99
C ILE A 52 -1.61 8.88 -6.58
N THR A 53 -1.45 8.46 -5.33
CA THR A 53 -0.21 7.91 -4.80
C THR A 53 -0.39 6.43 -4.54
N ARG A 54 0.57 5.61 -5.01
CA ARG A 54 0.61 4.17 -4.70
C ARG A 54 2.01 3.77 -4.28
N HIS A 55 2.13 3.04 -3.17
CA HIS A 55 3.43 2.51 -2.78
C HIS A 55 3.91 1.43 -3.77
N VAL A 56 5.22 1.33 -4.00
CA VAL A 56 5.80 0.33 -4.93
C VAL A 56 5.43 -1.12 -4.58
N TRP A 57 5.26 -1.42 -3.30
CA TRP A 57 4.88 -2.76 -2.80
C TRP A 57 3.37 -2.94 -2.60
N GLU A 58 2.55 -1.98 -2.99
CA GLU A 58 1.11 -2.06 -2.69
C GLU A 58 0.45 -3.25 -3.40
N ALA A 59 0.84 -3.55 -4.65
CA ALA A 59 0.36 -4.72 -5.39
C ALA A 59 0.71 -6.04 -4.67
N ASP A 60 1.92 -6.13 -4.10
CA ASP A 60 2.33 -7.30 -3.33
C ASP A 60 1.54 -7.44 -2.03
N LYS A 61 1.30 -6.33 -1.33
CA LYS A 61 0.45 -6.31 -0.13
C LYS A 61 -0.98 -6.74 -0.44
N GLU A 62 -1.56 -6.23 -1.52
CA GLU A 62 -2.90 -6.62 -1.99
C GLU A 62 -2.97 -8.12 -2.29
N ARG A 63 -1.97 -8.66 -2.99
CA ARG A 63 -1.86 -10.09 -3.28
C ARG A 63 -1.74 -10.94 -2.02
N ILE A 64 -0.93 -10.51 -1.05
CA ILE A 64 -0.81 -11.20 0.24
C ILE A 64 -2.12 -11.13 1.03
N ASN A 65 -2.81 -9.99 1.03
CA ASN A 65 -4.10 -9.82 1.68
C ASN A 65 -5.18 -10.71 1.05
N ALA A 66 -5.24 -10.77 -0.28
CA ALA A 66 -6.15 -11.66 -1.00
C ALA A 66 -5.86 -13.13 -0.64
N ASN A 67 -4.58 -13.53 -0.66
CA ASN A 67 -4.16 -14.87 -0.26
C ASN A 67 -4.55 -15.21 1.19
N ARG A 68 -4.42 -14.27 2.13
CA ARG A 68 -4.82 -14.45 3.53
C ARG A 68 -6.31 -14.80 3.67
N LEU A 69 -7.17 -14.23 2.83
CA LEU A 69 -8.62 -14.45 2.86
C LEU A 69 -9.04 -15.80 2.25
N THR A 70 -8.17 -16.48 1.51
CA THR A 70 -8.43 -17.83 1.00
C THR A 70 -8.52 -18.86 2.12
N GLU A 71 -9.21 -19.98 1.88
CA GLU A 71 -9.31 -21.07 2.86
C GLU A 71 -7.95 -21.65 3.26
N LYS A 72 -7.02 -21.78 2.30
CA LYS A 72 -5.64 -22.18 2.58
C LYS A 72 -4.92 -21.14 3.44
N GLY A 73 -5.08 -19.86 3.11
CA GLY A 73 -4.50 -18.74 3.88
C GLY A 73 -4.99 -18.71 5.32
N LYS A 74 -6.30 -18.84 5.54
CA LYS A 74 -6.90 -18.93 6.88
C LYS A 74 -6.35 -20.11 7.69
N LYS A 75 -6.24 -21.29 7.08
CA LYS A 75 -5.67 -22.49 7.74
C LYS A 75 -4.21 -22.29 8.14
N ILE A 76 -3.39 -21.69 7.28
CA ILE A 76 -1.99 -21.37 7.60
C ILE A 76 -1.92 -20.32 8.70
N TYR A 77 -2.73 -19.26 8.60
CA TYR A 77 -2.77 -18.18 9.58
C TYR A 77 -3.17 -18.69 10.97
N ALA A 78 -4.13 -19.61 11.05
CA ALA A 78 -4.55 -20.23 12.31
C ALA A 78 -3.39 -20.95 13.04
N LYS A 79 -2.44 -21.54 12.31
CA LYS A 79 -1.25 -22.23 12.89
C LYS A 79 -0.16 -21.27 13.37
N ARG A 80 -0.24 -19.98 13.04
CA ARG A 80 0.77 -18.99 13.41
C ARG A 80 0.85 -18.78 14.92
N LYS A 81 -0.28 -18.89 15.63
CA LYS A 81 -0.36 -18.80 17.09
C LYS A 81 0.41 -19.93 17.80
N GLU A 82 0.47 -21.11 17.18
CA GLU A 82 1.10 -22.30 17.76
C GLU A 82 2.61 -22.34 17.53
N THR A 83 3.07 -21.81 16.40
CA THR A 83 4.47 -21.89 15.98
C THR A 83 5.20 -20.57 16.19
N VAL A 84 4.81 -19.54 15.44
CA VAL A 84 5.50 -18.24 15.41
C VAL A 84 5.31 -17.50 16.71
N GLU A 85 4.06 -17.29 17.16
CA GLU A 85 3.81 -16.50 18.37
C GLU A 85 4.39 -17.17 19.62
N ARG A 86 4.36 -18.50 19.68
CA ARG A 86 5.02 -19.27 20.74
C ARG A 86 6.53 -19.05 20.76
N SER A 87 7.20 -19.14 19.61
CA SER A 87 8.64 -18.85 19.51
C SER A 87 8.98 -17.42 19.94
N PHE A 88 8.17 -16.42 19.57
CA PHE A 88 8.35 -15.04 20.03
C PHE A 88 8.11 -14.89 21.53
N ALA A 89 7.15 -15.61 22.10
CA ALA A 89 6.91 -15.63 23.54
C ALA A 89 8.10 -16.22 24.29
N ASP A 90 8.62 -17.37 23.84
CA ASP A 90 9.79 -18.02 24.42
C ASP A 90 11.03 -17.14 24.30
N ALA A 91 11.28 -16.53 23.14
CA ALA A 91 12.36 -15.56 22.95
C ALA A 91 12.29 -14.41 23.97
N LYS A 92 11.08 -13.88 24.23
CA LYS A 92 10.87 -12.81 25.20
C LYS A 92 11.04 -13.26 26.64
N GLN A 93 10.47 -14.40 27.03
CA GLN A 93 10.46 -14.84 28.44
C GLN A 93 11.75 -15.57 28.84
N LEU A 94 12.22 -16.47 27.99
CA LEU A 94 13.32 -17.39 28.31
C LEU A 94 14.67 -16.89 27.80
N HIS A 95 14.69 -16.12 26.71
CA HIS A 95 15.93 -15.66 26.06
C HIS A 95 16.21 -14.16 26.25
N GLY A 96 15.45 -13.49 27.10
CA GLY A 96 15.74 -12.11 27.52
C GLY A 96 15.43 -11.02 26.48
N TYR A 97 14.73 -11.34 25.39
CA TYR A 97 14.44 -10.37 24.30
C TYR A 97 13.38 -9.32 24.68
N ARG A 98 12.89 -9.31 25.94
CA ARG A 98 12.07 -8.21 26.46
C ARG A 98 12.83 -6.89 26.54
N TYR A 99 14.15 -6.93 26.73
CA TYR A 99 14.97 -5.75 26.94
C TYR A 99 16.14 -5.74 25.98
N ALA A 100 16.44 -4.58 25.40
CA ALA A 100 17.67 -4.40 24.64
C ALA A 100 18.85 -4.40 25.62
N GLN A 101 19.60 -5.50 25.68
CA GLN A 101 20.74 -5.66 26.59
C GLN A 101 22.00 -4.92 26.12
N PHE A 102 22.06 -4.57 24.84
CA PHE A 102 23.19 -3.92 24.21
C PHE A 102 22.74 -2.62 23.52
N ARG A 103 23.61 -1.62 23.49
CA ARG A 103 23.39 -0.39 22.72
C ARG A 103 23.88 -0.62 21.30
N GLY A 104 23.15 -0.08 20.32
CA GLY A 104 23.62 -0.04 18.94
C GLY A 104 24.94 0.73 18.85
N VAL A 105 25.82 0.29 17.95
CA VAL A 105 27.09 0.97 17.63
C VAL A 105 26.79 2.28 16.91
#